data_AF-A0A949MHU0-F1
#
_entry.id   AF-A0A949MHU0-F1
#
_cell.length_a   1.000
_cell.length_b   1.000
_cell.length_c   1.000
_cell.angle_alpha   90.00
_cell.angle_beta   90.00
_cell.angle_gamma   90.00
#
_symmetry.space_group_name_H-M   'P 1'
#
loop_
_entity.id
_entity.type
_entity.pdbx_description
1 polymer ?
#
loop_
_entity_poly.entity_id
_entity_poly.type
_entity_poly.pdbx_seq_one_letter_code
_entity_poly.pdbx_strand_id
1 'polypeptide(L)'
;MTLYEALRAATAVLAVLGTAGWAAPAGAAPACEAPAYRAFDFWLGDWQVRTPDGRLAGTNRITREYDGCVLHEHYATARGYSGESLNTYDAARKVWHQT
;
A
#
# COMPACT_ATOMS: atom_id res chain seq x y z
N MET A 1 29.38 -48.28 -65.40
CA MET A 1 29.88 -46.89 -65.45
C MET A 1 29.10 -46.08 -64.44
N THR A 2 29.65 -45.98 -63.24
CA THR A 2 29.09 -45.32 -62.05
C THR A 2 29.52 -43.86 -62.04
N LEU A 3 28.57 -42.93 -61.94
CA LEU A 3 28.82 -41.50 -61.73
C LEU A 3 28.53 -41.14 -60.26
N TYR A 4 29.37 -40.26 -59.75
CA TYR A 4 29.72 -40.01 -58.36
C TYR A 4 28.74 -39.03 -57.66
N GLU A 5 28.53 -39.26 -56.35
CA GLU A 5 28.26 -38.32 -55.24
C GLU A 5 27.18 -37.22 -55.34
N ALA A 6 26.31 -37.15 -54.33
CA ALA A 6 26.10 -35.90 -53.58
C ALA A 6 25.38 -36.20 -52.24
N LEU A 7 26.14 -36.20 -51.15
CA LEU A 7 25.61 -36.01 -49.78
C LEU A 7 24.62 -34.84 -49.78
N ARG A 8 23.37 -35.08 -49.39
CA ARG A 8 22.46 -34.01 -48.98
C ARG A 8 22.29 -34.08 -47.48
N ALA A 9 22.85 -33.06 -46.84
CA ALA A 9 22.88 -32.83 -45.41
C ALA A 9 21.49 -33.01 -44.76
N ALA A 10 21.47 -33.68 -43.61
CA ALA A 10 20.31 -33.72 -42.74
C ALA A 10 20.10 -32.33 -42.12
N THR A 11 19.13 -31.58 -42.63
CA THR A 11 18.67 -30.33 -42.02
C THR A 11 17.79 -30.66 -40.82
N ALA A 12 18.37 -30.67 -39.63
CA ALA A 12 17.59 -30.64 -38.40
C ALA A 12 17.01 -29.22 -38.23
N VAL A 13 15.73 -29.04 -38.57
CA VAL A 13 15.00 -27.80 -38.26
C VAL A 13 14.70 -27.84 -36.75
N LEU A 14 15.53 -27.16 -35.95
CA LEU A 14 15.19 -26.86 -34.56
C LEU A 14 14.05 -25.83 -34.56
N ALA A 15 12.82 -26.31 -34.33
CA ALA A 15 11.70 -25.45 -34.00
C ALA A 15 11.93 -24.87 -32.60
N VAL A 16 12.43 -23.62 -32.54
CA VAL A 16 12.45 -22.86 -31.29
C VAL A 16 11.01 -22.51 -30.95
N LEU A 17 10.41 -23.29 -30.04
CA LEU A 17 9.15 -22.93 -29.40
C LEU A 17 9.41 -21.70 -28.53
N GLY A 18 9.19 -20.53 -29.11
CA GLY A 18 9.20 -19.28 -28.36
C GLY A 18 8.07 -19.34 -27.33
N THR A 19 8.41 -19.59 -26.07
CA THR A 19 7.50 -19.39 -24.95
C THR A 19 7.27 -17.89 -24.83
N ALA A 20 6.25 -17.37 -25.50
CA ALA A 20 5.69 -16.08 -25.15
C ALA A 20 5.15 -16.20 -23.72
N GLY A 21 5.97 -15.80 -22.75
CA GLY A 21 5.58 -15.77 -21.35
C GLY A 21 4.37 -14.86 -21.22
N TRP A 22 3.24 -15.42 -20.77
CA TRP A 22 2.07 -14.62 -20.47
C TRP A 22 2.41 -13.77 -19.25
N ALA A 23 2.63 -12.47 -19.47
CA ALA A 23 2.79 -11.53 -18.38
C ALA A 23 1.44 -11.43 -17.66
N ALA A 24 1.39 -11.85 -16.40
CA ALA A 24 0.24 -11.60 -15.56
C ALA A 24 -0.01 -10.08 -15.49
N PRO A 25 -1.27 -9.62 -15.50
CA PRO A 25 -1.55 -8.20 -15.32
C PRO A 25 -0.93 -7.75 -13.99
N ALA A 26 -0.17 -6.65 -14.03
CA ALA A 26 0.32 -6.02 -12.81
C ALA A 26 -0.90 -5.74 -11.91
N GLY A 27 -0.89 -6.29 -10.70
CA GLY A 27 -1.96 -6.06 -9.72
C GLY A 27 -2.17 -4.56 -9.52
N ALA A 28 -3.42 -4.15 -9.27
CA ALA A 28 -3.72 -2.77 -8.94
C ALA A 28 -2.80 -2.30 -7.81
N ALA A 29 -2.24 -1.10 -7.94
CA ALA A 29 -1.44 -0.53 -6.87
C ALA A 29 -2.28 -0.49 -5.57
N PRO A 30 -1.69 -0.82 -4.41
CA PRO A 30 -2.41 -0.72 -3.15
C PRO A 30 -2.96 0.69 -2.97
N ALA A 31 -4.22 0.78 -2.53
CA ALA A 31 -4.89 2.06 -2.32
C ALA A 31 -4.13 2.87 -1.26
N CYS A 32 -4.09 4.19 -1.42
CA CYS A 32 -3.61 5.11 -0.38
C CYS A 32 -2.15 4.89 0.11
N GLU A 33 -1.27 4.34 -0.73
CA GLU A 33 0.16 4.16 -0.41
C GLU A 33 1.08 5.27 -0.96
N ALA A 34 0.54 6.22 -1.73
CA ALA A 34 1.35 7.36 -2.19
C ALA A 34 1.81 8.20 -0.99
N PRO A 35 3.00 8.84 -1.03
CA PRO A 35 3.56 9.55 0.13
C PRO A 35 2.63 10.57 0.78
N ALA A 36 1.73 11.20 0.01
CA ALA A 36 0.75 12.14 0.54
C ALA A 36 -0.22 11.51 1.56
N TYR A 37 -0.63 10.26 1.36
CA TYR A 37 -1.48 9.50 2.31
C TYR A 37 -0.70 9.04 3.55
N ARG A 38 0.63 9.07 3.50
CA ARG A 38 1.52 8.70 4.60
C ARG A 38 2.01 9.91 5.41
N ALA A 39 1.66 11.13 4.99
CA ALA A 39 2.18 12.37 5.58
C ALA A 39 1.96 12.50 7.09
N PHE A 40 0.88 11.91 7.62
CA PHE A 40 0.55 11.94 9.05
C PHE A 40 0.85 10.64 9.80
N ASP A 41 1.72 9.77 9.27
CA ASP A 41 2.12 8.53 9.96
C ASP A 41 2.77 8.75 11.32
N PHE A 42 3.36 9.92 11.54
CA PHE A 42 3.97 10.27 12.81
C PHE A 42 2.95 10.42 13.95
N TRP A 43 1.64 10.46 13.66
CA TRP A 43 0.56 10.43 14.66
C TRP A 43 0.17 9.02 15.09
N LEU A 44 0.53 7.98 14.34
CA LEU A 44 0.08 6.63 14.64
C LEU A 44 0.64 6.12 15.97
N GLY A 45 -0.21 5.44 16.73
CA GLY A 45 0.16 4.81 17.98
C GLY A 45 -0.78 5.13 19.14
N ASP A 46 -0.33 4.72 20.32
CA ASP A 46 -1.03 4.92 21.59
C ASP A 46 -0.33 6.03 22.39
N TRP A 47 -1.12 7.02 22.78
CA TRP A 47 -0.65 8.24 23.42
C TRP A 47 -1.29 8.44 24.79
N GLN A 48 -0.49 8.98 25.71
CA GLN A 48 -0.98 9.52 26.99
C GLN A 48 -1.03 11.03 26.90
N VAL A 49 -2.23 11.61 26.96
CA VAL A 49 -2.41 13.05 26.98
C VAL A 49 -2.27 13.54 28.43
N ARG A 50 -1.35 14.46 28.67
CA ARG A 50 -1.06 15.00 29.99
C ARG A 50 -1.33 16.49 30.06
N THR A 51 -1.82 16.95 31.20
CA THR A 51 -1.94 18.38 31.53
C THR A 51 -0.54 18.98 31.78
N PRO A 52 -0.40 20.33 31.79
CA PRO A 52 0.89 20.98 32.04
C PRO A 52 1.54 20.62 33.38
N ASP A 53 0.75 20.26 34.39
CA ASP A 53 1.22 19.77 35.70
C ASP A 53 1.54 18.26 35.73
N GLY A 54 1.50 17.59 34.57
CA GLY A 54 1.91 16.20 34.39
C GLY A 54 0.84 15.14 34.68
N ARG A 55 -0.37 15.53 35.10
CA ARG A 55 -1.47 14.57 35.34
C ARG A 55 -1.99 13.99 34.04
N LEU A 56 -2.44 12.73 34.08
CA LEU A 56 -3.08 12.09 32.93
C LEU A 56 -4.47 12.71 32.69
N ALA A 57 -4.66 13.31 31.51
CA ALA A 57 -5.93 13.86 31.05
C ALA A 57 -6.77 12.78 30.33
N GLY A 58 -6.12 11.94 29.55
CA GLY A 58 -6.75 10.88 28.78
C GLY A 58 -5.76 10.04 27.98
N THR A 59 -6.30 9.07 27.25
CA THR A 59 -5.56 8.23 26.31
C THR A 59 -6.08 8.47 24.92
N ASN A 60 -5.18 8.46 23.94
CA ASN A 60 -5.53 8.60 22.53
C ASN A 60 -4.94 7.45 21.74
N ARG A 61 -5.73 6.79 20.89
CA ARG A 61 -5.24 5.75 19.99
C ARG A 61 -5.51 6.16 18.56
N ILE A 62 -4.47 6.23 17.74
CA ILE A 62 -4.57 6.61 16.34
C ILE A 62 -4.10 5.44 15.48
N THR A 63 -4.99 4.96 14.61
CA THR A 63 -4.74 3.80 13.74
C THR A 63 -5.01 4.10 12.27
N ARG A 64 -4.47 3.26 11.39
CA ARG A 64 -4.84 3.22 9.98
C ARG A 64 -5.99 2.23 9.79
N GLU A 65 -7.03 2.68 9.10
CA GLU A 65 -8.19 1.86 8.73
C GLU A 65 -8.47 2.00 7.24
N TYR A 66 -9.40 1.18 6.73
CA TYR A 66 -9.87 1.20 5.33
C TYR A 66 -8.69 1.16 4.34
N ASP A 67 -7.89 0.10 4.41
CA ASP A 67 -6.70 -0.12 3.57
C ASP A 67 -5.68 1.04 3.60
N GLY A 68 -5.60 1.74 4.74
CA GLY A 68 -4.64 2.83 4.94
C GLY A 68 -5.11 4.19 4.41
N CYS A 69 -6.35 4.31 3.96
CA CYS A 69 -6.93 5.57 3.48
C CYS A 69 -7.44 6.48 4.60
N VAL A 70 -7.68 5.94 5.79
CA VAL A 70 -8.24 6.66 6.93
C VAL A 70 -7.31 6.55 8.13
N LEU A 71 -7.04 7.69 8.77
CA LEU A 71 -6.49 7.76 10.11
C LEU A 71 -7.65 7.93 11.09
N HIS A 72 -7.89 6.92 11.91
CA HIS A 72 -8.94 6.93 12.92
C HIS A 72 -8.32 7.18 14.30
N GLU A 73 -8.74 8.29 14.92
CA GLU A 73 -8.44 8.65 16.29
C GLU A 73 -9.58 8.22 17.22
N HIS A 74 -9.25 7.57 18.32
CA HIS A 74 -10.16 7.33 19.44
C HIS A 74 -9.55 7.86 20.74
N TYR A 75 -10.17 8.91 21.29
CA TYR A 75 -9.81 9.55 22.55
C TYR A 75 -10.75 9.15 23.68
N ALA A 76 -10.20 8.89 24.86
CA ALA A 76 -10.97 8.59 26.06
C ALA A 76 -10.33 9.18 27.33
N THR A 77 -11.18 9.49 28.31
CA THR A 77 -10.77 10.00 29.63
C THR A 77 -11.22 9.03 30.73
N ALA A 78 -10.55 9.08 31.88
CA ALA A 78 -10.94 8.29 33.06
C ALA A 78 -12.32 8.67 33.63
N ARG A 79 -12.89 9.81 33.23
CA ARG A 79 -14.19 10.32 33.71
C ARG A 79 -15.34 10.05 32.74
N GLY A 80 -15.13 9.18 31.75
CA GLY A 80 -16.18 8.72 30.84
C GLY A 80 -16.46 9.61 29.64
N TYR A 81 -15.72 10.71 29.45
CA TYR A 81 -15.72 11.44 28.18
C TYR A 81 -14.91 10.66 27.13
N SER A 82 -15.45 10.54 25.92
CA SER A 82 -14.78 9.99 24.74
C SER A 82 -15.12 10.82 23.51
N GLY A 83 -14.27 10.73 22.49
CA GLY A 83 -14.45 11.35 21.19
C GLY A 83 -13.59 10.64 20.14
N GLU A 84 -13.93 10.83 18.87
CA GLU A 84 -13.23 10.22 17.75
C GLU A 84 -13.04 11.26 16.65
N SER A 85 -12.03 11.06 15.80
CA SER A 85 -11.88 11.82 14.56
C SER A 85 -11.42 10.94 13.41
N LEU A 86 -11.89 11.24 12.20
CA LEU A 86 -11.50 10.55 10.97
C LEU A 86 -10.75 11.51 10.07
N ASN A 87 -9.49 11.19 9.77
CA ASN A 87 -8.63 12.00 8.93
C ASN A 87 -8.37 11.29 7.60
N THR A 88 -8.72 11.91 6.49
CA THR A 88 -8.56 11.36 5.13
C THR A 88 -7.86 12.35 4.21
N TYR A 89 -7.03 11.82 3.29
CA TYR A 89 -6.42 12.65 2.25
C TYR A 89 -7.29 12.65 0.99
N ASP A 90 -7.76 13.83 0.60
CA ASP A 90 -8.45 14.04 -0.67
C ASP A 90 -7.42 14.29 -1.77
N ALA A 91 -7.21 13.28 -2.62
CA ALA A 91 -6.24 13.37 -3.71
C ALA A 91 -6.64 14.33 -4.84
N ALA A 92 -7.94 14.58 -5.04
CA ALA A 92 -8.41 15.50 -6.07
C ALA A 92 -8.14 16.95 -5.67
N ARG A 93 -8.42 17.30 -4.42
CA ARG A 93 -8.17 18.64 -3.85
C ARG A 93 -6.77 18.80 -3.27
N LYS A 94 -6.04 17.70 -3.09
CA LYS A 94 -4.70 17.63 -2.48
C LYS A 94 -4.65 18.17 -1.05
N VAL A 95 -5.69 17.92 -0.26
CA VAL A 95 -5.82 18.40 1.12
C VAL A 95 -6.23 17.27 2.06
N TRP A 96 -5.85 17.38 3.33
CA TRP A 96 -6.39 16.54 4.39
C TRP A 96 -7.73 17.10 4.87
N HIS A 97 -8.66 16.20 5.15
CA HIS A 97 -9.96 16.49 5.73
C HIS A 97 -10.15 15.70 7.03
N GLN A 98 -10.72 16.35 8.03
CA GLN A 98 -11.07 15.76 9.32
C GLN A 98 -12.58 15.88 9.54
N THR A 99 -13.20 14.85 10.09
CA THR A 99 -14.57 14.85 10.60
C THR A 99 -14.61 14.27 12.00
#